data_AF-A0A6N4QJN9-F1
#
_entry.id   AF-A0A6N4QJN9-F1
#
_cell.length_a   1.000
_cell.length_b   1.000
_cell.length_c   1.000
_cell.angle_alpha   90.00
_cell.angle_beta   90.00
_cell.angle_gamma   90.00
#
_symmetry.space_group_name_H-M   'P 1'
#
loop_
_entity.id
_entity.type
_entity.pdbx_description
1 polymer ?
#
loop_
_entity_poly.entity_id
_entity_poly.type
_entity_poly.pdbx_seq_one_letter_code
_entity_poly.pdbx_strand_id
1 'polypeptide(L)'
;MNETEQPKLKKARTEHRYALIQWIQKNEVRKIKEELESRGTEFYGNSPLFFAASENSPAVLELLETFGFSLDTRDSNQNSLHFYACRDRGKTEVVEYLLQKKILPDPADVVEAANSGKIDILKLYQKQGIDLKDPKLKNSSYTLLEVAAFSGLECVKFLFDQGVKLEDSILPRAANLGKLDLVRYLLEEQGANPNIKIHERNAVHEACLGPFNHDPSDHLEILKLLHKHGGDLNAVSDWIPNSYAYTPLHFACRPGPQDKTPIIKYLLENGADPDLENPNSALSIADTKTRKEILKFLETKKGIQLSKDPFERSFQVEKMIDFAENAIRGFAKENPNALVFQFVIEGATMSMSDLFDPEYYVGDWKYEGFASFEEEHGFDFQLWQEHYDSMGEDENSPYAVAMKKLFEGLRKRKAFDCLKRSKNFEARMIDHMY
;
A
#
# COMPACT_ATOMS: atom_id res chain seq x y z
N MET A 1 -5.92 44.15 -39.61
CA MET A 1 -4.97 43.04 -39.41
C MET A 1 -5.71 42.02 -38.56
N ASN A 2 -6.32 41.03 -39.20
CA ASN A 2 -7.00 39.94 -38.50
C ASN A 2 -5.96 38.85 -38.24
N GLU A 3 -5.71 38.57 -36.96
CA GLU A 3 -5.07 37.33 -36.55
C GLU A 3 -5.98 36.18 -36.98
N THR A 4 -5.45 35.33 -37.86
CA THR A 4 -6.10 34.11 -38.30
C THR A 4 -6.03 33.12 -37.14
N GLU A 5 -7.16 32.87 -36.47
CA GLU A 5 -7.31 31.72 -35.58
C GLU A 5 -7.05 30.45 -36.40
N GLN A 6 -5.88 29.84 -36.21
CA GLN A 6 -5.57 28.54 -36.80
C GLN A 6 -6.54 27.50 -36.20
N PRO A 7 -7.17 26.65 -37.03
CA PRO A 7 -8.07 25.60 -36.53
C PRO A 7 -7.29 24.65 -35.61
N LYS A 8 -7.77 24.47 -34.37
CA LYS A 8 -7.17 23.53 -33.41
C LYS A 8 -7.03 22.15 -34.05
N LEU A 9 -5.79 21.68 -34.19
CA LEU A 9 -5.45 20.36 -34.71
C LEU A 9 -6.27 19.28 -33.99
N LYS A 10 -6.98 18.46 -34.76
CA LYS A 10 -7.79 17.35 -34.25
C LYS A 10 -6.84 16.28 -33.70
N LYS A 11 -6.77 16.11 -32.37
CA LYS A 11 -5.92 15.11 -31.72
C LYS A 11 -6.57 13.72 -31.73
N ALA A 12 -5.75 12.67 -31.69
CA ALA A 12 -6.21 11.29 -31.65
C ALA A 12 -7.04 10.99 -30.38
N ARG A 13 -8.24 10.42 -30.60
CA ARG A 13 -9.10 9.87 -29.52
C ARG A 13 -8.66 8.47 -29.10
N THR A 14 -9.21 7.98 -27.99
CA THR A 14 -8.93 6.66 -27.41
C THR A 14 -8.98 5.52 -28.42
N GLU A 15 -10.03 5.45 -29.26
CA GLU A 15 -10.19 4.44 -30.31
C GLU A 15 -9.03 4.41 -31.33
N HIS A 16 -8.54 5.58 -31.74
CA HIS A 16 -7.43 5.70 -32.68
C HIS A 16 -6.12 5.20 -32.05
N ARG A 17 -5.88 5.54 -30.78
CA ARG A 17 -4.70 5.08 -30.04
C ARG A 17 -4.72 3.56 -29.86
N TYR A 18 -5.88 2.98 -29.56
CA TYR A 18 -6.01 1.52 -29.47
C TYR A 18 -5.73 0.82 -30.79
N ALA A 19 -6.27 1.33 -31.90
CA ALA A 19 -5.99 0.79 -33.23
C ALA A 19 -4.48 0.84 -33.55
N LEU A 20 -3.84 1.98 -33.28
CA LEU A 20 -2.40 2.15 -33.48
C LEU A 20 -1.60 1.14 -32.64
N ILE A 21 -1.90 0.99 -31.34
CA ILE A 21 -1.22 0.02 -30.47
C ILE A 21 -1.36 -1.40 -31.01
N GLN A 22 -2.54 -1.80 -31.48
CA GLN A 22 -2.75 -3.12 -32.07
C GLN A 22 -1.93 -3.33 -33.34
N TRP A 23 -1.82 -2.31 -34.19
CA TRP A 23 -0.99 -2.39 -35.39
C TRP A 23 0.49 -2.51 -35.03
N ILE A 24 0.96 -1.77 -34.03
CA ILE A 24 2.35 -1.85 -33.54
C ILE A 24 2.64 -3.26 -32.99
N GLN A 25 1.77 -3.78 -32.13
CA GLN A 25 1.86 -5.14 -31.57
C GLN A 25 1.96 -6.23 -32.64
N LYS A 26 1.23 -6.06 -33.74
CA LYS A 26 1.22 -7.00 -34.87
C LYS A 26 2.29 -6.68 -35.93
N ASN A 27 3.12 -5.65 -35.68
CA ASN A 27 4.11 -5.14 -36.61
C ASN A 27 3.53 -4.81 -38.00
N GLU A 28 2.31 -4.28 -38.05
CA GLU A 28 1.60 -3.89 -39.28
C GLU A 28 2.11 -2.54 -39.84
N VAL A 29 3.41 -2.46 -40.12
CA VAL A 29 4.14 -1.26 -40.56
C VAL A 29 3.43 -0.54 -41.72
N ARG A 30 2.86 -1.30 -42.68
CA ARG A 30 2.11 -0.71 -43.81
C ARG A 30 0.90 0.10 -43.37
N LYS A 31 0.09 -0.41 -42.42
CA LYS A 31 -1.10 0.30 -41.94
C LYS A 31 -0.72 1.54 -41.15
N ILE A 32 0.34 1.45 -40.35
CA ILE A 32 0.87 2.60 -39.59
C ILE A 32 1.33 3.69 -40.55
N LYS A 33 2.03 3.31 -41.62
CA LYS A 33 2.46 4.24 -42.67
C LYS A 33 1.28 4.94 -43.32
N GLU A 34 0.28 4.18 -43.79
CA GLU A 34 -0.93 4.73 -44.41
C GLU A 34 -1.69 5.69 -43.48
N GLU A 35 -1.76 5.35 -42.20
CA GLU A 35 -2.39 6.20 -41.19
C GLU A 35 -1.63 7.54 -40.99
N LEU A 36 -0.30 7.49 -40.91
CA LEU A 36 0.54 8.68 -40.74
C LEU A 36 0.51 9.58 -41.99
N GLU A 37 0.50 8.99 -43.19
CA GLU A 37 0.34 9.73 -44.45
C GLU A 37 -1.05 10.39 -44.53
N SER A 38 -2.09 9.72 -44.04
CA SER A 38 -3.46 10.23 -44.08
C SER A 38 -3.73 11.34 -43.07
N ARG A 39 -3.25 11.20 -41.82
CA ARG A 39 -3.62 12.09 -40.70
C ARG A 39 -2.51 13.07 -40.30
N GLY A 40 -1.28 12.84 -40.75
CA GLY A 40 -0.10 13.58 -40.33
C GLY A 40 0.49 13.11 -39.00
N THR A 41 1.74 13.48 -38.77
CA THR A 41 2.54 13.12 -37.57
C THR A 41 2.01 13.77 -36.29
N GLU A 42 1.50 14.99 -36.38
CA GLU A 42 0.94 15.75 -35.25
C GLU A 42 -0.32 15.11 -34.63
N PHE A 43 -1.02 14.24 -35.37
CA PHE A 43 -2.28 13.64 -34.91
C PHE A 43 -2.11 12.79 -33.64
N TYR A 44 -1.04 12.01 -33.59
CA TYR A 44 -0.70 11.12 -32.46
C TYR A 44 0.32 11.74 -31.48
N GLY A 45 0.97 12.85 -31.87
CA GLY A 45 2.18 13.33 -31.21
C GLY A 45 3.23 12.21 -31.11
N ASN A 46 4.07 12.25 -30.07
CA ASN A 46 5.15 11.25 -29.88
C ASN A 46 4.70 9.89 -29.33
N SER A 47 3.42 9.72 -29.03
CA SER A 47 2.87 8.46 -28.51
C SER A 47 3.30 7.20 -29.29
N PRO A 48 3.34 7.19 -30.64
CA PRO A 48 3.73 6.00 -31.42
C PRO A 48 5.14 5.50 -31.08
N LEU A 49 6.09 6.39 -30.77
CA LEU A 49 7.47 6.02 -30.43
C LEU A 49 7.52 5.20 -29.15
N PHE A 50 6.84 5.66 -28.10
CA PHE A 50 6.84 4.98 -26.80
C PHE A 50 6.16 3.61 -26.88
N PHE A 51 5.08 3.49 -27.67
CA PHE A 51 4.44 2.20 -27.91
C PHE A 51 5.34 1.26 -28.72
N ALA A 52 6.00 1.75 -29.77
CA ALA A 52 6.92 0.94 -30.56
C ALA A 52 8.11 0.43 -29.72
N ALA A 53 8.63 1.27 -28.83
CA ALA A 53 9.67 0.87 -27.89
C ALA A 53 9.17 -0.18 -26.88
N SER A 54 8.00 0.03 -26.28
CA SER A 54 7.41 -0.89 -25.31
C SER A 54 7.02 -2.24 -25.91
N GLU A 55 6.62 -2.28 -27.18
CA GLU A 55 6.23 -3.49 -27.91
C GLU A 55 7.41 -4.13 -28.66
N ASN A 56 8.63 -3.62 -28.44
CA ASN A 56 9.86 -4.13 -29.05
C ASN A 56 9.81 -4.20 -30.59
N SER A 57 9.34 -3.13 -31.25
CA SER A 57 9.26 -3.05 -32.71
C SER A 57 10.27 -2.05 -33.28
N PRO A 58 11.51 -2.47 -33.61
CA PRO A 58 12.48 -1.61 -34.27
C PRO A 58 12.01 -1.20 -35.69
N ALA A 59 11.25 -2.05 -36.38
CA ALA A 59 10.72 -1.74 -37.71
C ALA A 59 9.72 -0.55 -37.68
N VAL A 60 8.92 -0.44 -36.63
CA VAL A 60 8.04 0.72 -36.45
C VAL A 60 8.86 1.95 -36.04
N LEU A 61 9.90 1.81 -35.20
CA LEU A 61 10.77 2.95 -34.88
C LEU A 61 11.49 3.49 -36.13
N GLU A 62 11.98 2.60 -37.00
CA GLU A 62 12.58 2.98 -38.28
C GLU A 62 11.58 3.71 -39.17
N LEU A 63 10.35 3.20 -39.29
CA LEU A 63 9.28 3.89 -40.01
C LEU A 63 9.06 5.29 -39.42
N LEU A 64 8.87 5.42 -38.11
CA LEU A 64 8.62 6.71 -37.46
C LEU A 64 9.78 7.69 -37.68
N GLU A 65 11.03 7.23 -37.63
CA GLU A 65 12.19 8.06 -37.96
C GLU A 65 12.10 8.64 -39.39
N THR A 66 11.63 7.86 -40.38
CA THR A 66 11.42 8.36 -41.75
C THR A 66 10.35 9.46 -41.86
N PHE A 67 9.42 9.52 -40.90
CA PHE A 67 8.42 10.58 -40.76
C PHE A 67 8.92 11.77 -39.90
N GLY A 68 10.20 11.78 -39.51
CA GLY A 68 10.84 12.88 -38.80
C GLY A 68 10.69 12.84 -37.28
N PHE A 69 10.22 11.73 -36.71
CA PHE A 69 10.17 11.55 -35.26
C PHE A 69 11.59 11.44 -34.68
N SER A 70 11.86 12.17 -33.59
CA SER A 70 13.14 12.04 -32.86
C SER A 70 13.13 10.82 -31.96
N LEU A 71 14.13 9.95 -32.10
CA LEU A 71 14.31 8.78 -31.24
C LEU A 71 14.88 9.14 -29.85
N ASP A 72 15.36 10.37 -29.64
CA ASP A 72 15.79 10.88 -28.33
C ASP A 72 14.64 11.49 -27.51
N THR A 73 13.40 11.37 -27.98
CA THR A 73 12.24 11.96 -27.33
C THR A 73 12.07 11.45 -25.89
N ARG A 74 11.66 12.36 -25.00
CA ARG A 74 11.29 12.05 -23.61
C ARG A 74 9.79 12.28 -23.39
N ASP A 75 9.18 11.46 -22.51
CA ASP A 75 7.80 11.69 -22.07
C ASP A 75 7.71 12.84 -21.04
N SER A 76 6.51 13.09 -20.50
CA SER A 76 6.32 14.13 -19.48
C SER A 76 7.04 13.86 -18.15
N ASN A 77 7.40 12.60 -17.89
CA ASN A 77 8.16 12.16 -16.72
C ASN A 77 9.66 12.03 -17.01
N GLN A 78 10.11 12.51 -18.19
CA GLN A 78 11.49 12.41 -18.67
C GLN A 78 11.96 10.98 -19.01
N ASN A 79 11.04 10.02 -19.16
CA ASN A 79 11.39 8.66 -19.56
C ASN A 79 11.77 8.60 -21.04
N SER A 80 12.87 7.90 -21.34
CA SER A 80 13.37 7.71 -22.70
C SER A 80 12.74 6.50 -23.38
N LEU A 81 13.02 6.29 -24.67
CA LEU A 81 12.60 5.05 -25.36
C LEU A 81 13.26 3.79 -24.76
N HIS A 82 14.46 3.91 -24.17
CA HIS A 82 15.09 2.80 -23.45
C HIS A 82 14.28 2.41 -22.20
N PHE A 83 13.74 3.39 -21.45
CA PHE A 83 12.84 3.12 -20.32
C PHE A 83 11.67 2.23 -20.73
N TYR A 84 11.00 2.60 -21.82
CA TYR A 84 9.85 1.83 -22.33
C TYR A 84 10.26 0.44 -22.84
N ALA A 85 11.44 0.31 -23.44
CA ALA A 85 11.99 -0.98 -23.86
C ALA A 85 12.38 -1.90 -22.70
N CYS A 86 12.40 -1.42 -21.45
CA CYS A 86 12.66 -2.24 -20.27
C CYS A 86 11.39 -2.82 -19.63
N ARG A 87 10.21 -2.33 -20.01
CA ARG A 87 8.91 -2.78 -19.45
C ARG A 87 8.54 -4.20 -19.90
N ASP A 88 7.40 -4.71 -19.42
CA ASP A 88 6.95 -6.11 -19.53
C ASP A 88 7.25 -6.78 -20.88
N ARG A 89 6.90 -6.13 -22.00
CA ARG A 89 7.05 -6.69 -23.35
C ARG A 89 8.35 -6.33 -24.06
N GLY A 90 9.13 -5.43 -23.47
CA GLY A 90 10.40 -4.98 -24.01
C GLY A 90 11.44 -6.10 -24.06
N LYS A 91 12.20 -6.14 -25.15
CA LYS A 91 13.31 -7.06 -25.38
C LYS A 91 14.52 -6.29 -25.95
N THR A 92 15.53 -7.02 -26.39
CA THR A 92 16.83 -6.44 -26.78
C THR A 92 16.78 -5.69 -28.11
N GLU A 93 15.90 -6.03 -29.04
CA GLU A 93 15.96 -5.55 -30.42
C GLU A 93 15.78 -4.02 -30.54
N VAL A 94 14.84 -3.43 -29.78
CA VAL A 94 14.73 -1.96 -29.74
C VAL A 94 15.96 -1.32 -29.10
N VAL A 95 16.47 -1.90 -28.00
CA VAL A 95 17.66 -1.37 -27.33
C VAL A 95 18.88 -1.41 -28.26
N GLU A 96 19.08 -2.53 -28.97
CA GLU A 96 20.15 -2.66 -29.96
C GLU A 96 20.01 -1.61 -31.07
N TYR A 97 18.79 -1.40 -31.58
CA TYR A 97 18.53 -0.38 -32.60
C TYR A 97 18.85 1.04 -32.09
N LEU A 98 18.43 1.40 -30.88
CA LEU A 98 18.72 2.71 -30.29
C LEU A 98 20.23 2.91 -30.05
N LEU A 99 20.92 1.88 -29.55
CA LEU A 99 22.37 1.91 -29.35
C LEU A 99 23.15 2.01 -30.68
N GLN A 100 22.69 1.34 -31.74
CA GLN A 100 23.25 1.49 -33.10
C GLN A 100 23.13 2.93 -33.61
N LYS A 101 22.03 3.62 -33.26
CA LYS A 101 21.80 5.04 -33.52
C LYS A 101 22.59 5.97 -32.58
N LYS A 102 23.44 5.42 -31.70
CA LYS A 102 24.23 6.13 -30.68
C LYS A 102 23.37 6.90 -29.67
N ILE A 103 22.13 6.45 -29.46
CA ILE A 103 21.27 6.94 -28.42
C ILE A 103 21.57 6.08 -27.19
N LEU A 104 22.14 6.69 -26.16
CA LEU A 104 22.54 5.99 -24.95
C LEU A 104 21.39 6.00 -23.91
N PRO A 105 21.30 4.98 -23.04
CA PRO A 105 20.35 4.98 -21.94
C PRO A 105 20.74 6.00 -20.86
N ASP A 106 19.74 6.54 -20.18
CA ASP A 106 19.88 7.30 -18.96
C ASP A 106 20.00 6.34 -17.75
N PRO A 107 20.51 6.80 -16.59
CA PRO A 107 20.55 5.98 -15.37
C PRO A 107 19.21 5.35 -14.98
N ALA A 108 18.11 6.07 -15.19
CA ALA A 108 16.76 5.58 -14.91
C ALA A 108 16.37 4.37 -15.77
N ASP A 109 16.86 4.30 -17.01
CA ASP A 109 16.58 3.17 -17.92
C ASP A 109 17.29 1.90 -17.45
N VAL A 110 18.49 2.04 -16.91
CA VAL A 110 19.27 0.92 -16.33
C VAL A 110 18.62 0.40 -15.05
N VAL A 111 18.13 1.32 -14.20
CA VAL A 111 17.39 0.98 -12.98
C VAL A 111 16.08 0.25 -13.33
N GLU A 112 15.34 0.72 -14.34
CA GLU A 112 14.13 0.03 -14.81
C GLU A 112 14.44 -1.36 -15.37
N ALA A 113 15.52 -1.51 -16.14
CA ALA A 113 15.95 -2.82 -16.63
C ALA A 113 16.19 -3.82 -15.48
N ALA A 114 16.82 -3.39 -14.38
CA ALA A 114 17.03 -4.23 -13.20
C ALA A 114 15.72 -4.53 -12.44
N ASN A 115 14.88 -3.50 -12.26
CA ASN A 115 13.56 -3.62 -11.64
C ASN A 115 12.65 -4.62 -12.37
N SER A 116 12.72 -4.64 -13.70
CA SER A 116 11.98 -5.58 -14.55
C SER A 116 12.73 -6.88 -14.87
N GLY A 117 13.92 -7.09 -14.32
CA GLY A 117 14.71 -8.32 -14.49
C GLY A 117 15.22 -8.55 -15.92
N LYS A 118 15.38 -7.49 -16.72
CA LYS A 118 15.83 -7.54 -18.12
C LYS A 118 17.35 -7.70 -18.21
N ILE A 119 17.85 -8.85 -17.75
CA ILE A 119 19.29 -9.17 -17.69
C ILE A 119 19.97 -8.99 -19.05
N ASP A 120 19.34 -9.38 -20.15
CA ASP A 120 19.96 -9.25 -21.48
C ASP A 120 20.09 -7.78 -21.93
N ILE A 121 19.17 -6.92 -21.50
CA ILE A 121 19.28 -5.47 -21.71
C ILE A 121 20.41 -4.90 -20.84
N LEU A 122 20.53 -5.31 -19.57
CA LEU A 122 21.65 -4.92 -18.71
C LEU A 122 23.01 -5.31 -19.30
N LYS A 123 23.11 -6.51 -19.90
CA LYS A 123 24.31 -6.96 -20.63
C LYS A 123 24.62 -6.06 -21.83
N LEU A 124 23.61 -5.61 -22.58
CA LEU A 124 23.80 -4.69 -23.71
C LEU A 124 24.32 -3.33 -23.22
N TYR A 125 23.74 -2.79 -22.16
CA TYR A 125 24.20 -1.55 -21.54
C TYR A 125 25.65 -1.64 -21.06
N GLN A 126 26.02 -2.76 -20.42
CA GLN A 126 27.39 -3.00 -20.00
C GLN A 126 28.38 -3.07 -21.19
N LYS A 127 27.98 -3.68 -22.32
CA LYS A 127 28.79 -3.69 -23.55
C LYS A 127 29.04 -2.29 -24.12
N GLN A 128 28.19 -1.32 -23.80
CA GLN A 128 28.36 0.10 -24.15
C GLN A 128 29.19 0.89 -23.12
N GLY A 129 29.76 0.21 -22.12
CA GLY A 129 30.64 0.81 -21.11
C GLY A 129 29.93 1.32 -19.86
N ILE A 130 28.66 0.99 -19.64
CA ILE A 130 27.93 1.35 -18.41
C ILE A 130 28.42 0.45 -17.27
N ASP A 131 28.95 1.08 -16.23
CA ASP A 131 29.37 0.40 -15.00
C ASP A 131 28.17 0.18 -14.07
N LEU A 132 27.73 -1.07 -13.93
CA LEU A 132 26.61 -1.43 -13.04
C LEU A 132 26.92 -1.25 -11.55
N LYS A 133 28.17 -0.93 -11.20
CA LYS A 133 28.57 -0.57 -9.82
C LYS A 133 28.45 0.93 -9.54
N ASP A 134 28.08 1.75 -10.52
CA ASP A 134 27.95 3.19 -10.31
C ASP A 134 26.83 3.47 -9.28
N PRO A 135 27.14 4.08 -8.12
CA PRO A 135 26.15 4.39 -7.09
C PRO A 135 25.09 5.41 -7.53
N LYS A 136 25.24 6.04 -8.70
CA LYS A 136 24.22 6.89 -9.32
C LYS A 136 23.10 6.09 -9.99
N LEU A 137 23.29 4.79 -10.22
CA LEU A 137 22.24 3.89 -10.70
C LEU A 137 21.28 3.58 -9.55
N LYS A 138 20.39 4.53 -9.28
CA LYS A 138 19.37 4.43 -8.23
C LYS A 138 18.16 5.28 -8.60
N ASN A 139 17.01 4.94 -8.03
CA ASN A 139 15.86 5.86 -8.02
C ASN A 139 15.81 6.67 -6.71
N SER A 140 14.72 7.40 -6.47
CA SER A 140 14.57 8.22 -5.26
C SER A 140 14.65 7.43 -3.96
N SER A 141 14.39 6.12 -4.01
CA SER A 141 14.16 5.29 -2.83
C SER A 141 15.11 4.10 -2.74
N TYR A 142 15.65 3.63 -3.86
CA TYR A 142 16.33 2.33 -3.96
C TYR A 142 17.56 2.37 -4.86
N THR A 143 18.62 1.66 -4.43
CA THR A 143 19.81 1.36 -5.24
C THR A 143 19.48 0.39 -6.38
N LEU A 144 20.42 0.20 -7.32
CA LEU A 144 20.28 -0.79 -8.39
C LEU A 144 20.05 -2.21 -7.85
N LEU A 145 20.75 -2.58 -6.77
CA LEU A 145 20.64 -3.90 -6.17
C LEU A 145 19.29 -4.10 -5.47
N GLU A 146 18.80 -3.07 -4.77
CA GLU A 146 17.49 -3.10 -4.11
C GLU A 146 16.34 -3.19 -5.11
N VAL A 147 16.40 -2.48 -6.25
CA VAL A 147 15.35 -2.62 -7.28
C VAL A 147 15.38 -4.00 -7.94
N ALA A 148 16.54 -4.64 -8.06
CA ALA A 148 16.64 -6.00 -8.59
C ALA A 148 15.94 -7.05 -7.70
N ALA A 149 15.73 -6.77 -6.41
CA ALA A 149 14.97 -7.65 -5.53
C ALA A 149 13.48 -7.78 -5.94
N PHE A 150 12.92 -6.77 -6.63
CA PHE A 150 11.54 -6.82 -7.13
C PHE A 150 11.39 -7.81 -8.29
N SER A 151 12.39 -7.91 -9.18
CA SER A 151 12.38 -8.87 -10.29
C SER A 151 12.67 -10.30 -9.84
N GLY A 152 13.66 -10.51 -8.98
CA GLY A 152 13.94 -11.80 -8.34
C GLY A 152 15.41 -12.22 -8.36
N LEU A 153 15.65 -13.49 -7.98
CA LEU A 153 16.99 -14.02 -7.68
C LEU A 153 17.98 -13.90 -8.86
N GLU A 154 17.55 -14.21 -10.08
CA GLU A 154 18.44 -14.26 -11.24
C GLU A 154 19.06 -12.89 -11.58
N CYS A 155 18.30 -11.80 -11.43
CA CYS A 155 18.82 -10.46 -11.66
C CYS A 155 19.84 -10.06 -10.58
N VAL A 156 19.57 -10.43 -9.32
CA VAL A 156 20.50 -10.19 -8.20
C VAL A 156 21.80 -10.97 -8.39
N LYS A 157 21.72 -12.27 -8.73
CA LYS A 157 22.89 -13.10 -9.06
C LYS A 157 23.73 -12.48 -10.17
N PHE A 158 23.08 -12.06 -11.26
CA PHE A 158 23.76 -11.40 -12.36
C PHE A 158 24.51 -10.13 -11.90
N LEU A 159 23.91 -9.30 -11.06
CA LEU A 159 24.58 -8.09 -10.54
C LEU A 159 25.79 -8.44 -9.66
N PHE A 160 25.70 -9.47 -8.82
CA PHE A 160 26.86 -9.96 -8.05
C PHE A 160 27.97 -10.51 -8.94
N ASP A 161 27.63 -11.22 -10.03
CA ASP A 161 28.60 -11.66 -11.03
C ASP A 161 29.32 -10.48 -11.71
N GLN A 162 28.67 -9.30 -11.77
CA GLN A 162 29.28 -8.06 -12.26
C GLN A 162 30.10 -7.31 -11.19
N GLY A 163 30.20 -7.87 -9.97
CA GLY A 163 30.96 -7.29 -8.87
C GLY A 163 30.22 -6.19 -8.10
N VAL A 164 28.90 -6.10 -8.22
CA VAL A 164 28.08 -5.28 -7.30
C VAL A 164 28.20 -5.90 -5.90
N LYS A 165 28.41 -5.05 -4.89
CA LYS A 165 28.62 -5.52 -3.51
C LYS A 165 27.29 -5.80 -2.82
N LEU A 166 27.29 -6.75 -1.89
CA LEU A 166 26.17 -6.95 -0.98
C LEU A 166 25.89 -5.67 -0.19
N GLU A 167 24.63 -5.25 -0.16
CA GLU A 167 24.13 -4.14 0.64
C GLU A 167 23.26 -4.70 1.76
N ASP A 168 23.41 -4.18 2.99
CA ASP A 168 22.68 -4.70 4.15
C ASP A 168 21.15 -4.60 4.01
N SER A 169 20.66 -3.68 3.19
CA SER A 169 19.24 -3.42 2.97
C SER A 169 18.54 -4.41 2.05
N ILE A 170 19.28 -5.21 1.28
CA ILE A 170 18.66 -6.16 0.34
C ILE A 170 17.94 -7.31 1.07
N LEU A 171 18.45 -7.76 2.22
CA LEU A 171 17.86 -8.90 2.95
C LEU A 171 16.51 -8.52 3.59
N PRO A 172 16.36 -7.42 4.34
CA PRO A 172 15.05 -6.97 4.80
C PRO A 172 14.07 -6.72 3.66
N ARG A 173 14.54 -6.18 2.52
CA ARG A 173 13.71 -5.99 1.32
C ARG A 173 13.20 -7.31 0.75
N ALA A 174 14.07 -8.30 0.57
CA ALA A 174 13.70 -9.62 0.05
C ALA A 174 12.72 -10.35 0.98
N ALA A 175 12.91 -10.21 2.30
CA ALA A 175 12.01 -10.75 3.31
C ALA A 175 10.63 -10.08 3.27
N ASN A 176 10.57 -8.74 3.15
CA ASN A 176 9.32 -8.01 2.97
C ASN A 176 8.59 -8.46 1.70
N LEU A 177 9.29 -8.62 0.59
CA LEU A 177 8.70 -8.99 -0.71
C LEU A 177 8.30 -10.47 -0.82
N GLY A 178 8.52 -11.30 0.22
CA GLY A 178 8.20 -12.73 0.17
C GLY A 178 9.09 -13.54 -0.78
N LYS A 179 10.29 -13.04 -1.13
CA LYS A 179 11.17 -13.70 -2.12
C LYS A 179 12.02 -14.78 -1.46
N LEU A 180 11.41 -15.92 -1.12
CA LEU A 180 12.06 -17.01 -0.37
C LEU A 180 13.40 -17.45 -0.98
N ASP A 181 13.46 -17.65 -2.30
CA ASP A 181 14.70 -18.06 -2.97
C ASP A 181 15.81 -17.01 -2.87
N LEU A 182 15.46 -15.73 -2.92
CA LEU A 182 16.41 -14.64 -2.75
C LEU A 182 16.89 -14.54 -1.30
N VAL A 183 15.98 -14.64 -0.33
CA VAL A 183 16.35 -14.68 1.10
C VAL A 183 17.32 -15.84 1.37
N ARG A 184 17.03 -17.03 0.84
CA ARG A 184 17.89 -18.20 0.97
C ARG A 184 19.28 -17.95 0.42
N TYR A 185 19.37 -17.46 -0.81
CA TYR A 185 20.64 -17.16 -1.44
C TYR A 185 21.46 -16.13 -0.65
N LEU A 186 20.81 -15.07 -0.16
CA LEU A 186 21.48 -14.02 0.63
C LEU A 186 22.03 -14.55 1.96
N LEU A 187 21.29 -15.43 2.64
CA LEU A 187 21.72 -16.00 3.93
C LEU A 187 22.76 -17.11 3.76
N GLU A 188 22.54 -18.05 2.84
CA GLU A 188 23.33 -19.28 2.71
C GLU A 188 24.59 -19.09 1.85
N GLU A 189 24.53 -18.26 0.81
CA GLU A 189 25.66 -18.06 -0.12
C GLU A 189 26.37 -16.71 0.05
N GLN A 190 25.64 -15.64 0.38
CA GLN A 190 26.24 -14.30 0.55
C GLN A 190 26.57 -13.93 2.00
N GLY A 191 26.14 -14.74 2.98
CA GLY A 191 26.43 -14.51 4.40
C GLY A 191 25.77 -13.25 4.98
N ALA A 192 24.62 -12.83 4.44
CA ALA A 192 23.89 -11.68 4.94
C ALA A 192 23.44 -11.89 6.41
N ASN A 193 23.55 -10.84 7.23
CA ASN A 193 23.17 -10.90 8.64
C ASN A 193 21.67 -10.55 8.81
N PRO A 194 20.83 -11.47 9.34
CA PRO A 194 19.39 -11.23 9.49
C PRO A 194 19.03 -10.14 10.50
N ASN A 195 19.97 -9.72 11.35
CA ASN A 195 19.74 -8.80 12.46
C ASN A 195 20.07 -7.33 12.12
N ILE A 196 20.60 -7.03 10.93
CA ILE A 196 20.89 -5.64 10.55
C ILE A 196 19.57 -4.87 10.37
N LYS A 197 19.45 -3.76 11.11
CA LYS A 197 18.28 -2.88 11.04
C LYS A 197 18.49 -1.80 9.97
N ILE A 198 17.50 -1.65 9.10
CA ILE A 198 17.34 -0.54 8.17
C ILE A 198 16.05 0.18 8.53
N HIS A 199 16.11 1.49 8.78
CA HIS A 199 14.98 2.25 9.33
C HIS A 199 14.35 1.57 10.55
N GLU A 200 15.22 1.08 11.46
CA GLU A 200 14.84 0.42 12.71
C GLU A 200 14.19 -0.95 12.57
N ARG A 201 14.17 -1.54 11.37
CA ARG A 201 13.63 -2.88 11.12
C ARG A 201 14.67 -3.77 10.46
N ASN A 202 14.75 -5.00 10.94
CA ASN A 202 15.58 -6.04 10.33
C ASN A 202 14.70 -7.00 9.50
N ALA A 203 15.32 -8.01 8.90
CA ALA A 203 14.62 -8.96 8.04
C ALA A 203 13.57 -9.79 8.79
N VAL A 204 13.75 -10.03 10.09
CA VAL A 204 12.78 -10.76 10.93
C VAL A 204 11.49 -9.95 11.09
N HIS A 205 11.59 -8.64 11.32
CA HIS A 205 10.43 -7.75 11.36
C HIS A 205 9.69 -7.74 10.02
N GLU A 206 10.43 -7.60 8.92
CA GLU A 206 9.86 -7.51 7.57
C GLU A 206 9.17 -8.80 7.13
N ALA A 207 9.71 -9.96 7.52
CA ALA A 207 9.07 -11.26 7.29
C ALA A 207 7.72 -11.39 8.01
N CYS A 208 7.56 -10.81 9.21
CA CYS A 208 6.30 -10.83 9.97
C CYS A 208 5.26 -9.81 9.49
N LEU A 209 5.69 -8.76 8.79
CA LEU A 209 4.81 -7.74 8.24
C LEU A 209 4.27 -8.15 6.86
N GLY A 210 5.15 -8.33 5.87
CA GLY A 210 4.82 -8.54 4.46
C GLY A 210 3.90 -7.48 3.82
N PRO A 211 3.65 -7.51 2.50
CA PRO A 211 2.75 -6.58 1.82
C PRO A 211 1.29 -7.00 2.00
N PHE A 212 0.32 -6.13 1.72
CA PHE A 212 -1.11 -6.44 1.95
C PHE A 212 -1.69 -7.63 1.15
N ASN A 213 -0.98 -8.17 0.15
CA ASN A 213 -1.49 -9.25 -0.72
C ASN A 213 -0.50 -10.43 -0.86
N HIS A 214 0.28 -10.77 0.17
CA HIS A 214 1.19 -11.92 0.12
C HIS A 214 0.55 -13.23 0.62
N ASP A 215 1.16 -14.35 0.24
CA ASP A 215 0.90 -15.66 0.83
C ASP A 215 1.68 -15.79 2.16
N PRO A 216 1.00 -15.93 3.33
CA PRO A 216 1.67 -16.09 4.62
C PRO A 216 2.59 -17.30 4.71
N SER A 217 2.44 -18.31 3.85
CA SER A 217 3.28 -19.50 3.86
C SER A 217 4.72 -19.20 3.45
N ASP A 218 4.93 -18.37 2.41
CA ASP A 218 6.26 -17.93 1.99
C ASP A 218 6.94 -17.12 3.11
N HIS A 219 6.18 -16.26 3.78
CA HIS A 219 6.67 -15.45 4.89
C HIS A 219 7.02 -16.29 6.12
N LEU A 220 6.25 -17.35 6.41
CA LEU A 220 6.57 -18.31 7.45
C LEU A 220 7.88 -19.05 7.14
N GLU A 221 8.08 -19.50 5.90
CA GLU A 221 9.32 -20.17 5.50
C GLU A 221 10.53 -19.23 5.51
N ILE A 222 10.35 -17.96 5.12
CA ILE A 222 11.35 -16.90 5.26
C ILE A 222 11.70 -16.70 6.74
N LEU A 223 10.71 -16.57 7.63
CA LEU A 223 10.92 -16.39 9.06
C LEU A 223 11.69 -17.58 9.67
N LYS A 224 11.31 -18.80 9.30
CA LYS A 224 12.03 -20.02 9.71
C LYS A 224 13.49 -19.98 9.28
N LEU A 225 13.74 -19.56 8.03
CA LEU A 225 15.09 -19.48 7.49
C LEU A 225 15.93 -18.40 8.16
N LEU A 226 15.35 -17.22 8.39
CA LEU A 226 16.00 -16.15 9.15
C LEU A 226 16.35 -16.61 10.57
N HIS A 227 15.41 -17.25 11.27
CA HIS A 227 15.64 -17.79 12.62
C HIS A 227 16.74 -18.85 12.63
N LYS A 228 16.74 -19.79 11.67
CA LYS A 228 17.80 -20.81 11.51
C LYS A 228 19.19 -20.18 11.36
N HIS A 229 19.27 -18.99 10.74
CA HIS A 229 20.52 -18.24 10.56
C HIS A 229 20.78 -17.19 11.65
N GLY A 230 20.15 -17.33 12.83
CA GLY A 230 20.40 -16.49 14.00
C GLY A 230 19.62 -15.18 14.04
N GLY A 231 18.55 -15.07 13.24
CA GLY A 231 17.60 -13.96 13.32
C GLY A 231 16.92 -13.92 14.69
N ASP A 232 17.00 -12.76 15.35
CA ASP A 232 16.43 -12.54 16.67
C ASP A 232 14.91 -12.29 16.58
N LEU A 233 14.13 -13.23 17.12
CA LEU A 233 12.67 -13.16 17.14
C LEU A 233 12.13 -12.10 18.13
N ASN A 234 12.99 -11.61 19.01
CA ASN A 234 12.71 -10.58 20.01
C ASN A 234 13.40 -9.24 19.68
N ALA A 235 13.94 -9.10 18.46
CA ALA A 235 14.52 -7.85 18.02
C ALA A 235 13.50 -6.72 18.14
N VAL A 236 13.94 -5.55 18.57
CA VAL A 236 13.04 -4.42 18.82
C VAL A 236 13.16 -3.38 17.72
N SER A 237 12.07 -2.78 17.26
CA SER A 237 12.12 -1.65 16.31
C SER A 237 12.09 -0.30 17.05
N ASP A 238 13.20 0.45 17.05
CA ASP A 238 13.35 1.69 17.81
C ASP A 238 13.00 2.93 16.97
N TRP A 239 11.75 3.02 16.48
CA TRP A 239 11.37 3.96 15.41
C TRP A 239 11.58 5.45 15.75
N ILE A 240 11.41 5.85 17.01
CA ILE A 240 11.67 7.22 17.54
C ILE A 240 12.13 7.12 19.00
N PRO A 241 13.07 7.95 19.47
CA PRO A 241 13.34 8.09 20.91
C PRO A 241 12.05 8.43 21.68
N ASN A 242 11.63 7.55 22.59
CA ASN A 242 10.37 7.62 23.35
C ASN A 242 9.08 7.29 22.57
N SER A 243 9.13 6.60 21.43
CA SER A 243 7.94 5.97 20.83
C SER A 243 7.79 4.51 21.21
N TYR A 244 6.62 3.95 20.89
CA TYR A 244 6.34 2.52 20.90
C TYR A 244 7.40 1.77 20.08
N ALA A 245 7.93 0.71 20.68
CA ALA A 245 8.90 -0.17 20.07
C ALA A 245 8.25 -1.52 19.85
N TYR A 246 8.34 -2.04 18.63
CA TYR A 246 7.60 -3.22 18.19
C TYR A 246 8.56 -4.37 17.92
N THR A 247 8.18 -5.57 18.38
CA THR A 247 8.91 -6.81 18.06
C THR A 247 8.33 -7.49 16.81
N PRO A 248 9.01 -8.47 16.20
CA PRO A 248 8.44 -9.29 15.12
C PRO A 248 7.05 -9.85 15.45
N LEU A 249 6.80 -10.20 16.71
CA LEU A 249 5.49 -10.69 17.16
C LEU A 249 4.42 -9.60 17.12
N HIS A 250 4.74 -8.36 17.49
CA HIS A 250 3.81 -7.24 17.33
C HIS A 250 3.43 -7.03 15.86
N PHE A 251 4.38 -7.11 14.93
CA PHE A 251 4.10 -7.00 13.50
C PHE A 251 3.24 -8.16 12.97
N ALA A 252 3.48 -9.38 13.44
CA ALA A 252 2.68 -10.55 13.09
C ALA A 252 1.24 -10.45 13.62
N CYS A 253 1.05 -9.83 14.79
CA CYS A 253 -0.26 -9.59 15.41
C CYS A 253 -1.01 -8.37 14.83
N ARG A 254 -0.43 -7.59 13.93
CA ARG A 254 -1.19 -6.49 13.29
C ARG A 254 -2.33 -7.07 12.43
N PRO A 255 -3.56 -6.56 12.59
CA PRO A 255 -4.69 -6.93 11.74
C PRO A 255 -4.37 -6.70 10.26
N GLY A 256 -4.89 -7.57 9.42
CA GLY A 256 -4.72 -7.51 7.97
C GLY A 256 -5.53 -8.61 7.27
N PRO A 257 -5.58 -8.59 5.93
CA PRO A 257 -6.41 -9.53 5.18
C PRO A 257 -5.86 -10.96 5.18
N GLN A 258 -4.63 -11.19 5.65
CA GLN A 258 -4.02 -12.53 5.64
C GLN A 258 -4.06 -13.21 7.01
N ASP A 259 -4.19 -14.53 7.00
CA ASP A 259 -4.07 -15.36 8.19
C ASP A 259 -2.60 -15.54 8.61
N LYS A 260 -2.13 -14.67 9.51
CA LYS A 260 -0.79 -14.71 10.10
C LYS A 260 -0.67 -15.64 11.31
N THR A 261 -1.72 -16.38 11.65
CA THR A 261 -1.72 -17.32 12.78
C THR A 261 -0.55 -18.32 12.75
N PRO A 262 -0.15 -18.90 11.60
CA PRO A 262 1.02 -19.78 11.55
C PRO A 262 2.34 -19.08 11.93
N ILE A 263 2.51 -17.82 11.54
CA ILE A 263 3.67 -16.99 11.89
C ILE A 263 3.68 -16.72 13.39
N ILE A 264 2.54 -16.29 13.96
CA ILE A 264 2.39 -16.02 15.40
C ILE A 264 2.69 -17.27 16.23
N LYS A 265 2.11 -18.42 15.85
CA LYS A 265 2.37 -19.70 16.52
C LYS A 265 3.86 -20.05 16.49
N TYR A 266 4.51 -19.93 15.33
CA TYR A 266 5.94 -20.20 15.20
C TYR A 266 6.79 -19.30 16.11
N LEU A 267 6.52 -18.00 16.14
CA LEU A 267 7.22 -17.05 17.02
C LEU A 267 7.11 -17.46 18.49
N LEU A 268 5.89 -17.72 18.96
CA LEU A 268 5.62 -18.10 20.35
C LEU A 268 6.24 -19.45 20.74
N GLU A 269 6.21 -20.44 19.83
CA GLU A 269 6.86 -21.75 20.05
C GLU A 269 8.38 -21.65 20.13
N ASN A 270 8.97 -20.63 19.51
CA ASN A 270 10.41 -20.41 19.44
C ASN A 270 10.89 -19.29 20.37
N GLY A 271 10.11 -18.94 21.40
CA GLY A 271 10.56 -18.07 22.48
C GLY A 271 10.42 -16.56 22.23
N ALA A 272 9.60 -16.15 21.25
CA ALA A 272 9.18 -14.77 21.17
C ALA A 272 8.36 -14.40 22.42
N ASP A 273 8.74 -13.31 23.07
CA ASP A 273 8.06 -12.82 24.26
C ASP A 273 6.88 -11.92 23.83
N PRO A 274 5.62 -12.33 24.13
CA PRO A 274 4.45 -11.52 23.80
C PRO A 274 4.41 -10.20 24.56
N ASP A 275 5.10 -10.07 25.69
CA ASP A 275 5.04 -8.89 26.54
C ASP A 275 6.28 -7.99 26.40
N LEU A 276 7.16 -8.30 25.44
CA LEU A 276 8.36 -7.52 25.15
C LEU A 276 8.04 -6.28 24.31
N GLU A 277 8.01 -5.14 25.00
CA GLU A 277 7.86 -3.75 24.51
C GLU A 277 6.47 -3.32 24.01
N ASN A 278 6.31 -2.03 23.71
CA ASN A 278 5.27 -1.11 24.23
C ASN A 278 4.08 -0.82 23.26
N PRO A 279 2.86 -0.50 23.75
CA PRO A 279 2.42 -0.38 25.16
C PRO A 279 1.74 -1.60 25.75
N ASN A 280 1.35 -2.55 24.92
CA ASN A 280 0.60 -3.71 25.35
C ASN A 280 1.27 -4.96 24.80
N SER A 281 0.99 -6.10 25.44
CA SER A 281 1.29 -7.42 24.88
C SER A 281 0.97 -7.44 23.39
N ALA A 282 1.84 -8.00 22.56
CA ALA A 282 1.63 -8.12 21.11
C ALA A 282 0.27 -8.73 20.77
N LEU A 283 -0.22 -9.65 21.60
CA LEU A 283 -1.54 -10.28 21.45
C LEU A 283 -2.71 -9.31 21.61
N SER A 284 -2.54 -8.19 22.30
CA SER A 284 -3.59 -7.18 22.41
C SER A 284 -3.84 -6.48 21.07
N ILE A 285 -2.86 -6.42 20.17
CA ILE A 285 -2.97 -5.78 18.85
C ILE A 285 -3.74 -6.69 17.88
N ALA A 286 -3.69 -8.01 18.08
CA ALA A 286 -4.40 -8.97 17.25
C ALA A 286 -5.91 -8.77 17.29
N ASP A 287 -6.55 -9.02 16.15
CA ASP A 287 -8.00 -9.08 16.05
C ASP A 287 -8.57 -10.16 16.98
N THR A 288 -9.86 -10.04 17.29
CA THR A 288 -10.52 -10.92 18.26
C THR A 288 -10.47 -12.40 17.87
N LYS A 289 -10.53 -12.74 16.58
CA LYS A 289 -10.51 -14.12 16.10
C LYS A 289 -9.12 -14.73 16.28
N THR A 290 -8.10 -14.05 15.75
CA THR A 290 -6.70 -14.46 15.83
C THR A 290 -6.28 -14.60 17.29
N ARG A 291 -6.57 -13.60 18.13
CA ARG A 291 -6.25 -13.64 19.56
C ARG A 291 -6.89 -14.83 20.26
N LYS A 292 -8.19 -15.09 20.08
CA LYS A 292 -8.86 -16.26 20.69
C LYS A 292 -8.21 -17.58 20.28
N GLU A 293 -7.84 -17.70 19.01
CA GLU A 293 -7.15 -18.89 18.53
C GLU A 293 -5.76 -19.05 19.16
N ILE A 294 -4.98 -17.96 19.24
CA ILE A 294 -3.64 -17.97 19.84
C ILE A 294 -3.69 -18.21 21.35
N LEU A 295 -4.65 -17.63 22.08
CA LEU A 295 -4.84 -17.90 23.51
C LEU A 295 -5.17 -19.38 23.72
N LYS A 296 -6.12 -19.96 22.98
CA LYS A 296 -6.44 -21.40 23.06
C LYS A 296 -5.22 -22.29 22.76
N PHE A 297 -4.42 -21.89 21.77
CA PHE A 297 -3.16 -22.56 21.45
C PHE A 297 -2.17 -22.51 22.63
N LEU A 298 -2.01 -21.34 23.26
CA LEU A 298 -1.15 -21.16 24.44
C LEU A 298 -1.64 -21.95 25.65
N GLU A 299 -2.97 -22.01 25.91
CA GLU A 299 -3.55 -22.83 26.98
C GLU A 299 -3.18 -24.31 26.81
N THR A 300 -3.30 -24.82 25.58
CA THR A 300 -3.01 -26.22 25.26
C THR A 300 -1.52 -26.56 25.45
N LYS A 301 -0.62 -25.60 25.20
CA LYS A 301 0.83 -25.81 25.25
C LYS A 301 1.46 -25.50 26.62
N LYS A 302 1.00 -24.47 27.31
CA LYS A 302 1.58 -23.99 28.59
C LYS A 302 0.80 -24.48 29.83
N GLY A 303 -0.36 -25.12 29.66
CA GLY A 303 -1.18 -25.58 30.79
C GLY A 303 -1.75 -24.45 31.65
N ILE A 304 -1.69 -23.21 31.16
CA ILE A 304 -2.28 -22.03 31.80
C ILE A 304 -3.76 -22.04 31.41
N GLN A 305 -4.66 -22.14 32.39
CA GLN A 305 -6.09 -21.88 32.15
C GLN A 305 -6.30 -20.37 32.06
N LEU A 306 -6.68 -19.88 30.88
CA LEU A 306 -7.17 -18.52 30.72
C LEU A 306 -8.69 -18.59 30.82
N SER A 307 -9.23 -18.38 32.02
CA SER A 307 -10.69 -18.40 32.25
C SER A 307 -11.46 -17.35 31.43
N LYS A 308 -10.76 -16.35 30.89
CA LYS A 308 -11.27 -15.26 30.04
C LYS A 308 -10.09 -14.66 29.24
N ASP A 309 -10.39 -14.07 28.09
CA ASP A 309 -9.43 -13.27 27.33
C ASP A 309 -8.97 -12.06 28.16
N PRO A 310 -7.68 -11.96 28.54
CA PRO A 310 -7.18 -10.86 29.38
C PRO A 310 -7.19 -9.50 28.65
N PHE A 311 -7.31 -9.50 27.33
CA PHE A 311 -7.37 -8.30 26.51
C PHE A 311 -8.79 -8.02 26.00
N GLU A 312 -9.83 -8.66 26.57
CA GLU A 312 -11.20 -8.62 26.07
C GLU A 312 -11.60 -7.19 25.64
N ARG A 313 -11.73 -7.01 24.33
CA ARG A 313 -12.10 -5.74 23.72
C ARG A 313 -13.61 -5.58 23.84
N SER A 314 -14.05 -4.44 24.32
CA SER A 314 -15.46 -4.12 24.42
C SER A 314 -15.68 -2.62 24.50
N PHE A 315 -16.77 -2.16 23.89
CA PHE A 315 -17.25 -0.79 24.09
C PHE A 315 -17.75 -0.62 25.52
N GLN A 316 -17.26 0.41 26.22
CA GLN A 316 -17.75 0.77 27.55
C GLN A 316 -18.97 1.69 27.40
N VAL A 317 -20.09 1.09 26.99
CA VAL A 317 -21.29 1.80 26.53
C VAL A 317 -21.79 2.87 27.53
N GLU A 318 -21.76 2.61 28.83
CA GLU A 318 -22.20 3.63 29.82
C GLU A 318 -21.32 4.87 29.81
N LYS A 319 -19.99 4.74 29.68
CA LYS A 319 -19.09 5.90 29.54
C LYS A 319 -19.35 6.66 28.25
N MET A 320 -19.64 5.93 27.17
CA MET A 320 -19.99 6.55 25.90
C MET A 320 -21.30 7.33 26.01
N ILE A 321 -22.30 6.80 26.73
CA ILE A 321 -23.55 7.50 27.01
C ILE A 321 -23.26 8.76 27.83
N ASP A 322 -22.46 8.67 28.89
CA ASP A 322 -22.08 9.81 29.74
C ASP A 322 -21.40 10.91 28.92
N PHE A 323 -20.43 10.54 28.08
CA PHE A 323 -19.72 11.47 27.22
C PHE A 323 -20.64 12.15 26.20
N ALA A 324 -21.42 11.36 25.45
CA ALA A 324 -22.33 11.89 24.44
C ALA A 324 -23.41 12.80 25.05
N GLU A 325 -23.96 12.44 26.21
CA GLU A 325 -24.90 13.29 26.94
C GLU A 325 -24.26 14.63 27.33
N ASN A 326 -23.05 14.61 27.87
CA ASN A 326 -22.32 15.82 28.24
C ASN A 326 -21.98 16.69 27.02
N ALA A 327 -21.57 16.08 25.90
CA ALA A 327 -21.31 16.78 24.66
C ALA A 327 -22.58 17.48 24.13
N ILE A 328 -23.73 16.79 24.13
CA ILE A 328 -25.03 17.35 23.73
C ILE A 328 -25.43 18.52 24.63
N ARG A 329 -25.21 18.41 25.95
CA ARG A 329 -25.49 19.50 26.92
C ARG A 329 -24.56 20.69 26.71
N GLY A 330 -23.27 20.44 26.47
CA GLY A 330 -22.28 21.46 26.13
C GLY A 330 -22.69 22.23 24.88
N PHE A 331 -23.02 21.51 23.82
CA PHE A 331 -23.52 22.07 22.57
C PHE A 331 -24.75 22.96 22.79
N ALA A 332 -25.74 22.49 23.55
CA ALA A 332 -26.96 23.25 23.84
C ALA A 332 -26.68 24.58 24.56
N LYS A 333 -25.69 24.58 25.47
CA LYS A 333 -25.29 25.77 26.23
C LYS A 333 -24.56 26.78 25.36
N GLU A 334 -23.71 26.31 24.45
CA GLU A 334 -22.96 27.14 23.51
C GLU A 334 -23.86 27.69 22.40
N ASN A 335 -24.90 26.95 22.03
CA ASN A 335 -25.80 27.25 20.92
C ASN A 335 -27.27 27.34 21.37
N PRO A 336 -27.64 28.24 22.30
CA PRO A 336 -28.95 28.25 22.94
C PRO A 336 -30.12 28.54 21.98
N ASN A 337 -29.82 29.10 20.80
CA ASN A 337 -30.81 29.44 19.78
C ASN A 337 -30.83 28.47 18.58
N ALA A 338 -29.92 27.50 18.53
CA ALA A 338 -29.85 26.56 17.42
C ALA A 338 -31.10 25.66 17.40
N LEU A 339 -31.82 25.67 16.28
CA LEU A 339 -32.89 24.72 16.02
C LEU A 339 -32.27 23.47 15.38
N VAL A 340 -32.22 22.38 16.12
CA VAL A 340 -31.60 21.12 15.68
C VAL A 340 -32.63 20.24 15.00
N PHE A 341 -32.31 19.78 13.79
CA PHE A 341 -33.14 18.88 13.00
C PHE A 341 -32.69 17.43 13.11
N GLN A 342 -31.39 17.17 13.09
CA GLN A 342 -30.85 15.82 13.11
C GLN A 342 -29.62 15.73 14.01
N PHE A 343 -29.46 14.58 14.65
CA PHE A 343 -28.26 14.17 15.37
C PHE A 343 -27.77 12.83 14.81
N VAL A 344 -26.49 12.76 14.49
CA VAL A 344 -25.87 11.58 13.90
C VAL A 344 -24.63 11.18 14.66
N ILE A 345 -24.40 9.88 14.74
CA ILE A 345 -23.09 9.31 15.02
C ILE A 345 -22.61 8.57 13.77
N GLU A 346 -21.49 9.01 13.21
CA GLU A 346 -20.79 8.41 12.07
C GLU A 346 -19.41 7.94 12.55
N GLY A 347 -19.23 6.62 12.64
CA GLY A 347 -18.07 6.02 13.30
C GLY A 347 -17.92 6.47 14.76
N ALA A 348 -16.86 7.24 15.04
CA ALA A 348 -16.63 7.84 16.35
C ALA A 348 -17.19 9.28 16.49
N THR A 349 -17.70 9.87 15.42
CA THR A 349 -17.96 11.31 15.33
C THR A 349 -19.44 11.64 15.53
N MET A 350 -19.72 12.63 16.37
CA MET A 350 -21.07 13.18 16.58
C MET A 350 -21.27 14.47 15.78
N SER A 351 -22.38 14.54 15.06
CA SER A 351 -22.73 15.69 14.21
C SER A 351 -24.18 16.11 14.41
N MET A 352 -24.46 17.41 14.23
CA MET A 352 -25.82 17.95 14.22
C MET A 352 -26.09 18.83 13.01
N SER A 353 -27.34 18.80 12.53
CA SER A 353 -27.81 19.66 11.44
C SER A 353 -28.83 20.68 11.91
N ASP A 354 -28.79 21.88 11.32
CA ASP A 354 -29.82 22.92 11.46
C ASP A 354 -30.87 22.91 10.34
N LEU A 355 -30.82 21.90 9.48
CA LEU A 355 -31.80 21.61 8.43
C LEU A 355 -32.05 20.10 8.34
N PHE A 356 -33.18 19.72 7.75
CA PHE A 356 -33.45 18.30 7.51
C PHE A 356 -32.76 17.86 6.22
N ASP A 357 -31.85 16.91 6.34
CA ASP A 357 -31.15 16.26 5.25
C ASP A 357 -31.59 14.79 5.15
N PRO A 358 -32.39 14.40 4.12
CA PRO A 358 -32.86 13.03 3.96
C PRO A 358 -31.76 12.06 3.53
N GLU A 359 -30.67 12.55 2.95
CA GLU A 359 -29.54 11.74 2.48
C GLU A 359 -28.49 11.56 3.59
N TYR A 360 -28.51 12.47 4.57
CA TYR A 360 -27.59 12.52 5.70
C TYR A 360 -26.13 12.60 5.27
N TYR A 361 -25.85 13.50 4.34
CA TYR A 361 -24.52 13.84 3.92
C TYR A 361 -23.90 14.81 4.93
N VAL A 362 -23.14 14.26 5.88
CA VAL A 362 -22.67 14.98 7.08
C VAL A 362 -21.65 16.08 6.76
N GLY A 363 -20.90 15.98 5.65
CA GLY A 363 -19.80 16.89 5.30
C GLY A 363 -20.17 18.36 5.04
N ASP A 364 -21.46 18.67 4.96
CA ASP A 364 -21.98 20.04 4.82
C ASP A 364 -22.83 20.47 6.03
N TRP A 365 -22.88 19.66 7.09
CA TRP A 365 -23.68 19.97 8.26
C TRP A 365 -23.04 21.08 9.08
N LYS A 366 -23.85 22.05 9.51
CA LYS A 366 -23.39 23.22 10.25
C LYS A 366 -22.61 22.91 11.53
N TYR A 367 -22.94 21.79 12.17
CA TYR A 367 -22.28 21.32 13.39
C TYR A 367 -21.73 19.90 13.18
N GLU A 368 -21.15 19.67 12.00
CA GLU A 368 -20.34 18.49 11.74
C GLU A 368 -19.21 18.36 12.78
N GLY A 369 -19.03 17.16 13.31
CA GLY A 369 -17.89 16.82 14.16
C GLY A 369 -17.79 17.65 15.43
N PHE A 370 -18.92 18.07 16.00
CA PHE A 370 -18.92 18.90 17.21
C PHE A 370 -18.34 18.17 18.43
N ALA A 371 -18.29 16.83 18.40
CA ALA A 371 -17.59 15.99 19.37
C ALA A 371 -17.24 14.63 18.76
N SER A 372 -16.20 13.97 19.27
CA SER A 372 -15.78 12.62 18.84
C SER A 372 -15.45 11.74 20.04
N PHE A 373 -15.79 10.46 19.95
CA PHE A 373 -15.37 9.48 20.94
C PHE A 373 -13.87 9.19 20.84
N GLU A 374 -13.28 8.89 21.99
CA GLU A 374 -11.89 8.44 22.14
C GLU A 374 -11.87 7.18 23.02
N GLU A 375 -10.72 6.50 23.12
CA GLU A 375 -10.60 5.31 23.96
C GLU A 375 -10.95 5.58 25.43
N GLU A 376 -10.59 6.77 25.95
CA GLU A 376 -10.92 7.20 27.31
C GLU A 376 -12.44 7.32 27.56
N HIS A 377 -13.21 7.60 26.50
CA HIS A 377 -14.67 7.66 26.51
C HIS A 377 -15.33 6.28 26.40
N GLY A 378 -14.54 5.21 26.28
CA GLY A 378 -15.04 3.85 26.20
C GLY A 378 -15.24 3.34 24.77
N PHE A 379 -14.76 4.05 23.75
CA PHE A 379 -14.86 3.65 22.36
C PHE A 379 -13.67 2.76 21.98
N ASP A 380 -13.92 1.61 21.36
CA ASP A 380 -12.86 0.71 20.90
C ASP A 380 -12.70 0.86 19.39
N PHE A 381 -11.65 1.58 18.96
CA PHE A 381 -11.39 1.86 17.55
C PHE A 381 -11.12 0.60 16.73
N GLN A 382 -10.57 -0.46 17.33
CA GLN A 382 -10.31 -1.68 16.60
C GLN A 382 -11.60 -2.45 16.34
N LEU A 383 -12.50 -2.55 17.32
CA LEU A 383 -13.81 -3.17 17.11
C LEU A 383 -14.67 -2.37 16.11
N TRP A 384 -14.50 -1.05 16.10
CA TRP A 384 -15.08 -0.20 15.05
C TRP A 384 -14.45 -0.48 13.68
N GLN A 385 -13.11 -0.55 13.59
CA GLN A 385 -12.41 -0.85 12.33
C GLN A 385 -12.79 -2.25 11.81
N GLU A 386 -12.88 -3.26 12.68
CA GLU A 386 -13.36 -4.61 12.34
C GLU A 386 -14.78 -4.56 11.74
N HIS A 387 -15.68 -3.75 12.30
CA HIS A 387 -17.02 -3.52 11.73
C HIS A 387 -16.96 -2.78 10.40
N TYR A 388 -16.17 -1.71 10.31
CA TYR A 388 -15.98 -0.91 9.11
C TYR A 388 -15.43 -1.74 7.94
N ASP A 389 -14.43 -2.59 8.19
CA ASP A 389 -13.82 -3.48 7.19
C ASP A 389 -14.80 -4.55 6.68
N SER A 390 -15.85 -4.86 7.46
CA SER A 390 -16.97 -5.69 7.01
C SER A 390 -18.02 -4.91 6.20
N MET A 391 -17.73 -3.66 5.83
CA MET A 391 -18.64 -2.71 5.19
C MET A 391 -19.95 -2.50 5.96
N GLY A 392 -19.91 -2.72 7.28
CA GLY A 392 -21.08 -2.62 8.14
C GLY A 392 -22.15 -3.69 7.90
N GLU A 393 -21.85 -4.77 7.17
CA GLU A 393 -22.82 -5.84 6.87
C GLU A 393 -23.23 -6.65 8.12
N ASP A 394 -22.38 -6.69 9.15
CA ASP A 394 -22.69 -7.39 10.40
C ASP A 394 -23.46 -6.50 11.38
N GLU A 395 -24.79 -6.55 11.30
CA GLU A 395 -25.70 -5.86 12.25
C GLU A 395 -25.54 -6.29 13.72
N ASN A 396 -24.83 -7.40 13.97
CA ASN A 396 -24.55 -7.96 15.29
C ASN A 396 -23.08 -7.78 15.69
N SER A 397 -22.31 -7.00 14.95
CA SER A 397 -20.94 -6.67 15.32
C SER A 397 -20.91 -6.00 16.71
N PRO A 398 -19.79 -6.10 17.44
CA PRO A 398 -19.63 -5.41 18.72
C PRO A 398 -19.93 -3.90 18.65
N TYR A 399 -19.55 -3.24 17.54
CA TYR A 399 -19.83 -1.82 17.29
C TYR A 399 -21.33 -1.57 17.08
N ALA A 400 -21.98 -2.32 16.17
CA ALA A 400 -23.40 -2.15 15.89
C ALA A 400 -24.25 -2.37 17.15
N VAL A 401 -23.92 -3.38 17.96
CA VAL A 401 -24.57 -3.67 19.24
C VAL A 401 -24.32 -2.55 20.26
N ALA A 402 -23.09 -2.05 20.35
CA ALA A 402 -22.75 -0.95 21.27
C ALA A 402 -23.49 0.35 20.91
N MET A 403 -23.54 0.70 19.63
CA MET A 403 -24.23 1.89 19.16
C MET A 403 -25.75 1.82 19.36
N LYS A 404 -26.37 0.65 19.10
CA LYS A 404 -27.79 0.42 19.42
C LYS A 404 -28.07 0.72 20.91
N LYS A 405 -27.23 0.19 21.81
CA LYS A 405 -27.34 0.43 23.26
C LYS A 405 -27.06 1.88 23.66
N LEU A 406 -26.10 2.54 23.02
CA LEU A 406 -25.79 3.96 23.23
C LEU A 406 -27.02 4.83 22.93
N PHE A 407 -27.65 4.65 21.77
CA PHE A 407 -28.85 5.40 21.39
C PHE A 407 -30.05 5.11 22.31
N GLU A 408 -30.24 3.85 22.72
CA GLU A 408 -31.24 3.51 23.75
C GLU A 408 -30.96 4.22 25.07
N GLY A 409 -29.70 4.28 25.50
CA GLY A 409 -29.24 4.99 26.69
C GLY A 409 -29.54 6.48 26.64
N LEU A 410 -29.14 7.16 25.57
CA LEU A 410 -29.40 8.59 25.36
C LEU A 410 -30.90 8.92 25.38
N ARG A 411 -31.73 8.06 24.75
CA ARG A 411 -33.19 8.19 24.78
C ARG A 411 -33.75 8.01 26.19
N LYS A 412 -33.32 6.97 26.92
CA LYS A 412 -33.74 6.71 28.31
C LYS A 412 -33.38 7.86 29.25
N ARG A 413 -32.19 8.45 29.09
CA ARG A 413 -31.71 9.59 29.87
C ARG A 413 -32.28 10.94 29.41
N LYS A 414 -33.07 10.95 28.34
CA LYS A 414 -33.64 12.17 27.75
C LYS A 414 -32.56 13.20 27.39
N ALA A 415 -31.41 12.72 26.91
CA ALA A 415 -30.24 13.56 26.63
C ALA A 415 -30.54 14.72 25.65
N PHE A 416 -31.48 14.51 24.73
CA PHE A 416 -31.85 15.51 23.72
C PHE A 416 -32.85 16.58 24.20
N ASP A 417 -33.39 16.49 25.42
CA ASP A 417 -34.39 17.44 25.91
C ASP A 417 -33.82 18.84 26.19
N CYS A 418 -32.50 18.97 26.32
CA CYS A 418 -31.84 20.27 26.41
C CYS A 418 -31.70 20.99 25.06
N LEU A 419 -31.96 20.30 23.93
CA LEU A 419 -31.90 20.89 22.60
C LEU A 419 -33.24 21.53 22.20
N LYS A 420 -33.16 22.67 21.52
CA LYS A 420 -34.31 23.20 20.78
C LYS A 420 -34.44 22.42 19.47
N ARG A 421 -35.42 21.52 19.41
CA ARG A 421 -35.59 20.55 18.31
C ARG A 421 -36.68 20.95 17.31
N SER A 422 -36.49 20.58 16.05
CA SER A 422 -37.55 20.62 15.05
C SER A 422 -38.66 19.61 15.39
N LYS A 423 -39.83 19.74 14.76
CA LYS A 423 -40.94 18.79 14.96
C LYS A 423 -40.60 17.37 14.49
N ASN A 424 -39.72 17.25 13.50
CA ASN A 424 -39.32 15.99 12.89
C ASN A 424 -37.86 15.67 13.28
N PHE A 425 -37.48 15.93 14.53
CA PHE A 425 -36.12 15.67 14.96
C PHE A 425 -35.78 14.18 14.91
N GLU A 426 -34.68 13.84 14.27
CA GLU A 426 -34.20 12.47 14.12
C GLU A 426 -32.82 12.28 14.74
N ALA A 427 -32.61 11.12 15.37
CA ALA A 427 -31.34 10.74 15.97
C ALA A 427 -31.01 9.31 15.56
N ARG A 428 -29.93 9.13 14.78
CA ARG A 428 -29.53 7.84 14.22
C ARG A 428 -28.02 7.63 14.15
N MET A 429 -27.62 6.37 14.10
CA MET A 429 -26.29 5.97 13.65
C MET A 429 -26.27 5.94 12.11
N ILE A 430 -25.14 6.30 11.52
CA ILE A 430 -24.87 6.08 10.10
C ILE A 430 -23.71 5.09 10.00
N ASP A 431 -23.96 3.99 9.28
CA ASP A 431 -22.90 3.11 8.79
C ASP A 431 -22.45 3.64 7.42
N HIS A 432 -21.15 3.72 7.19
CA HIS A 432 -20.60 4.03 5.88
C HIS A 432 -20.91 2.86 4.93
N MET A 433 -22.04 2.93 4.23
CA MET A 433 -22.25 2.10 3.05
C MET A 433 -21.70 2.88 1.86
N TYR A 434 -20.43 2.62 1.52
CA TYR A 434 -19.82 3.11 0.28
C TYR A 434 -20.14 2.20 -0.89
#